data_AF-A0ABD5PNG5-F1
#
_entry.id   AF-A0ABD5PNG5-F1
#
_cell.length_a   1.000
_cell.length_b   1.000
_cell.length_c   1.000
_cell.angle_alpha   90.00
_cell.angle_beta   90.00
_cell.angle_gamma   90.00
#
_symmetry.space_group_name_H-M   'P 1'
#
loop_
_entity.id
_entity.type
_entity.pdbx_description
1 polymer ?
#
loop_
_entity_poly.entity_id
_entity_poly.type
_entity_poly.pdbx_seq_one_letter_code
_entity_poly.pdbx_strand_id
1 'polypeptide(L)'
;MDTASRTTTRDGRVDRETLLLGAVDVCVVVAFVTVGLLSHGTNPIAEPIAALETIAPFVLGWLAIAPLAGVYGTRSTSIARVARVTAVAWIAAANVGLILRASPLFDGSAVWPFTLVMTGFGLLALVGWRVAYAAVDGSAS
;
A
#
# COMPACT_ATOMS: atom_id res chain seq x y z
N MET A 1 -11.35 48.39 10.33
CA MET A 1 -12.17 47.29 10.88
C MET A 1 -11.77 46.09 10.06
N ASP A 2 -10.72 45.47 10.55
CA ASP A 2 -9.76 44.75 9.72
C ASP A 2 -10.24 43.31 9.57
N THR A 3 -10.59 42.94 8.35
CA THR A 3 -10.80 41.55 7.97
C THR A 3 -9.45 40.85 8.03
N ALA A 4 -9.09 40.35 9.21
CA ALA A 4 -7.98 39.44 9.37
C ALA A 4 -8.24 38.21 8.49
N SER A 5 -7.56 38.18 7.34
CA SER A 5 -7.36 36.98 6.56
C SER A 5 -6.76 35.92 7.48
N ARG A 6 -7.53 34.88 7.82
CA ARG A 6 -6.96 33.64 8.35
C ARG A 6 -6.13 33.03 7.25
N THR A 7 -4.87 33.46 7.16
CA THR A 7 -3.82 32.74 6.47
C THR A 7 -3.59 31.48 7.28
N THR A 8 -4.39 30.44 7.03
CA THR A 8 -4.06 29.10 7.47
C THR A 8 -2.76 28.77 6.77
N THR A 9 -1.65 28.91 7.47
CA THR A 9 -0.35 28.38 7.07
C THR A 9 -0.54 26.89 6.84
N ARG A 10 -0.73 26.51 5.57
CA ARG A 10 -0.65 25.12 5.14
C ARG A 10 0.81 24.76 5.27
N ASP A 11 1.20 24.31 6.47
CA ASP A 11 2.52 23.78 6.72
C ASP A 11 2.76 22.67 5.67
N GLY A 12 3.87 22.73 4.94
CA GLY A 12 4.21 21.78 3.88
C GLY A 12 4.52 20.37 4.40
N ARG A 13 4.21 20.10 5.67
CA ARG A 13 4.34 18.79 6.29
C ARG A 13 3.22 17.88 5.82
N VAL A 14 3.61 16.68 5.40
CA VAL A 14 2.69 15.53 5.32
C VAL A 14 2.03 15.39 6.70
N ASP A 15 0.70 15.46 6.74
CA ASP A 15 -0.03 15.37 7.99
C ASP A 15 0.22 14.02 8.69
N ARG A 16 0.20 14.03 10.03
CA ARG A 16 0.45 12.83 10.84
C ARG A 16 -0.50 11.70 10.48
N GLU A 17 -1.76 12.01 10.18
CA GLU A 17 -2.75 11.00 9.80
C GLU A 17 -2.37 10.32 8.49
N THR A 18 -1.93 11.09 7.50
CA THR A 18 -1.45 10.55 6.22
C THR A 18 -0.25 9.62 6.40
N LEU A 19 0.70 10.00 7.27
CA LEU A 19 1.85 9.15 7.59
C LEU A 19 1.42 7.84 8.26
N LEU A 20 0.50 7.91 9.23
CA LEU A 20 -0.03 6.72 9.91
C LEU A 20 -0.77 5.82 8.92
N LEU A 21 -1.59 6.39 8.05
CA LEU A 21 -2.35 5.64 7.05
C LEU A 21 -1.42 4.93 6.05
N GLY A 22 -0.37 5.62 5.60
CA GLY A 22 0.66 5.01 4.75
C GLY A 22 1.46 3.92 5.46
N ALA A 23 1.77 4.11 6.75
CA ALA A 23 2.43 3.08 7.55
C ALA A 23 1.56 1.83 7.69
N VAL A 24 0.24 1.99 7.91
CA VAL A 24 -0.68 0.84 7.98
C VAL A 24 -0.76 0.12 6.63
N ASP A 25 -0.78 0.82 5.50
CA ASP A 25 -0.75 0.13 4.20
C ASP A 25 0.53 -0.69 4.01
N VAL A 26 1.68 -0.14 4.39
CA VAL A 26 2.95 -0.88 4.34
C VAL A 26 2.85 -2.11 5.23
N CYS A 27 2.31 -1.99 6.44
CA CYS A 27 2.07 -3.13 7.32
C CYS A 27 1.13 -4.17 6.67
N VAL A 28 0.07 -3.74 5.98
CA VAL A 28 -0.85 -4.64 5.25
C VAL A 28 -0.10 -5.38 4.14
N VAL A 29 0.71 -4.68 3.35
CA VAL A 29 1.54 -5.29 2.28
C VAL A 29 2.49 -6.33 2.87
N VAL A 30 3.26 -5.95 3.90
CA VAL A 30 4.19 -6.85 4.59
C VAL A 30 3.45 -8.07 5.15
N ALA A 31 2.29 -7.87 5.78
CA ALA A 31 1.54 -8.94 6.44
C ALA A 31 1.07 -10.00 5.43
N PHE A 32 0.43 -9.60 4.32
CA PHE A 32 -0.10 -10.60 3.39
C PHE A 32 1.04 -11.32 2.62
N VAL A 33 2.14 -10.62 2.31
CA VAL A 33 3.34 -11.25 1.73
C VAL A 33 3.94 -12.27 2.71
N THR A 34 4.02 -11.90 3.99
CA THR A 34 4.54 -12.77 5.06
C THR A 34 3.67 -14.02 5.23
N VAL A 35 2.35 -13.88 5.18
CA VAL A 35 1.44 -15.04 5.18
C VAL A 35 1.71 -15.95 3.99
N GLY A 36 1.97 -15.38 2.80
CA GLY A 36 2.39 -16.14 1.62
C GLY A 36 3.71 -16.90 1.83
N LEU A 37 4.73 -16.24 2.38
CA LEU A 37 6.02 -16.87 2.71
C LEU A 37 5.85 -18.07 3.66
N LEU A 38 5.10 -17.88 4.75
CA LEU A 38 4.82 -18.93 5.72
C LEU A 38 4.04 -20.10 5.09
N SER A 39 3.09 -19.79 4.19
CA SER A 39 2.32 -20.82 3.47
C SER A 39 3.18 -21.65 2.51
N HIS A 40 4.32 -21.11 2.07
CA HIS A 40 5.31 -21.80 1.25
C HIS A 40 6.47 -22.41 2.05
N GLY A 41 6.39 -22.38 3.39
CA GLY A 41 7.40 -22.98 4.27
C GLY A 41 8.63 -22.09 4.52
N THR A 42 8.67 -20.88 3.99
CA THR A 42 9.75 -19.92 4.26
C THR A 42 9.48 -19.22 5.59
N ASN A 43 10.38 -19.40 6.56
CA ASN A 43 10.27 -18.73 7.86
C ASN A 43 11.02 -17.39 7.81
N PRO A 44 10.35 -16.23 7.95
CA PRO A 44 10.99 -14.92 7.82
C PRO A 44 12.01 -14.59 8.92
N ILE A 45 11.96 -15.30 10.06
CA ILE A 45 12.95 -15.15 11.14
C ILE A 45 14.19 -15.99 10.85
N ALA A 46 14.00 -17.20 10.30
CA ALA A 46 15.11 -18.10 9.98
C ALA A 46 15.79 -17.73 8.65
N GLU A 47 15.03 -17.17 7.71
CA GLU A 47 15.45 -16.81 6.34
C GLU A 47 15.17 -15.33 6.05
N PRO A 48 15.74 -14.39 6.83
CA PRO A 48 15.36 -12.97 6.77
C PRO A 48 15.69 -12.32 5.43
N ILE A 49 16.78 -12.74 4.78
CA ILE A 49 17.17 -12.20 3.47
C ILE A 49 16.16 -12.61 2.40
N ALA A 50 15.83 -13.90 2.30
CA ALA A 50 14.83 -14.40 1.35
C ALA A 50 13.43 -13.76 1.57
N ALA A 51 13.07 -13.54 2.83
CA ALA A 51 11.84 -12.81 3.17
C ALA A 51 11.88 -11.35 2.70
N LEU A 52 12.98 -10.64 2.95
CA LEU A 52 13.18 -9.26 2.49
C LEU A 52 13.17 -9.16 0.97
N GLU A 53 13.81 -10.09 0.26
CA GLU A 53 13.81 -10.14 -1.20
C GLU A 53 12.42 -10.37 -1.80
N THR A 54 11.53 -11.00 -1.03
CA THR A 54 10.14 -11.17 -1.42
C THR A 54 9.26 -9.97 -1.07
N ILE A 55 9.49 -9.33 0.08
CA ILE A 55 8.66 -8.23 0.58
C ILE A 55 9.04 -6.88 -0.06
N ALA A 56 10.34 -6.57 -0.12
CA ALA A 56 10.84 -5.25 -0.48
C ALA A 56 10.37 -4.76 -1.87
N PRO A 57 10.36 -5.57 -2.93
CA PRO A 57 9.88 -5.13 -4.25
C PRO A 57 8.46 -4.55 -4.22
N PHE A 58 7.55 -5.18 -3.47
CA PHE A 58 6.14 -4.76 -3.39
C PHE A 58 5.95 -3.55 -2.48
N VAL A 59 6.70 -3.46 -1.39
CA VAL A 59 6.72 -2.26 -0.55
C VAL A 59 7.23 -1.07 -1.35
N LEU A 60 8.33 -1.23 -2.10
CA LEU A 60 8.87 -0.19 -2.97
C LEU A 60 7.87 0.21 -4.07
N GLY A 61 7.21 -0.77 -4.70
CA GLY A 61 6.14 -0.51 -5.66
C GLY A 61 5.00 0.30 -5.07
N TRP A 62 4.54 -0.04 -3.86
CA TRP A 62 3.48 0.70 -3.18
C TRP A 62 3.91 2.12 -2.81
N LEU A 63 5.08 2.28 -2.21
CA LEU A 63 5.61 3.59 -1.81
C LEU A 63 5.83 4.52 -3.00
N ALA A 64 6.18 3.97 -4.17
CA ALA A 64 6.30 4.76 -5.39
C ALA A 64 4.93 5.16 -5.97
N ILE A 65 4.00 4.21 -6.09
CA ILE A 65 2.77 4.41 -6.84
C ILE A 65 1.65 5.06 -6.03
N ALA A 66 1.48 4.70 -4.75
CA ALA A 66 0.34 5.17 -3.96
C ALA A 66 0.28 6.72 -3.84
N PRO A 67 1.40 7.44 -3.61
CA PRO A 67 1.39 8.90 -3.62
C PRO A 67 1.02 9.47 -5.00
N LEU A 68 1.60 8.91 -6.07
CA LEU A 68 1.36 9.37 -7.46
C LEU A 68 -0.09 9.14 -7.90
N ALA A 69 -0.69 8.04 -7.46
CA ALA A 69 -2.09 7.70 -7.72
C ALA A 69 -3.08 8.53 -6.87
N GLY A 70 -2.58 9.37 -5.96
CA GLY A 70 -3.41 10.22 -5.10
C GLY A 70 -4.14 9.45 -4.00
N VAL A 71 -3.64 8.28 -3.59
CA VAL A 71 -4.21 7.46 -2.50
C VAL A 71 -4.29 8.24 -1.18
N TYR A 72 -3.36 9.17 -0.98
CA TYR A 72 -3.27 10.04 0.20
C TYR A 72 -3.75 11.48 -0.04
N GLY A 73 -4.44 11.72 -1.17
CA GLY A 73 -5.04 13.02 -1.46
C GLY A 73 -6.20 13.36 -0.52
N THR A 74 -6.89 14.48 -0.77
CA THR A 74 -8.02 14.96 0.04
C THR A 74 -8.97 13.83 0.42
N ARG A 75 -9.24 13.71 1.74
CA ARG A 75 -10.10 12.68 2.33
C ARG A 75 -11.40 12.57 1.55
N SER A 76 -11.68 11.37 1.03
CA SER A 76 -12.85 11.08 0.20
C SER A 76 -13.88 10.35 1.04
N THR A 77 -15.08 10.91 1.16
CA THR A 77 -16.21 10.26 1.85
C THR A 77 -16.82 9.11 1.03
N SER A 78 -16.55 9.05 -0.28
CA SER A 78 -17.04 7.99 -1.15
C SER A 78 -16.20 6.71 -1.04
N ILE A 79 -16.80 5.65 -0.46
CA ILE A 79 -16.24 4.29 -0.41
C ILE A 79 -15.87 3.77 -1.80
N ALA A 80 -16.74 3.98 -2.80
CA ALA A 80 -16.50 3.52 -4.17
C ALA A 80 -15.25 4.18 -4.79
N ARG A 81 -15.02 5.46 -4.50
CA ARG A 81 -13.82 6.17 -4.95
C ARG A 81 -12.57 5.64 -4.25
N VAL A 82 -12.63 5.43 -2.93
CA VAL A 82 -11.52 4.85 -2.16
C VAL A 82 -11.15 3.47 -2.70
N ALA A 83 -12.13 2.60 -2.92
CA ALA A 83 -11.92 1.27 -3.47
C ALA A 83 -11.26 1.31 -4.86
N ARG A 84 -11.80 2.13 -5.77
CA ARG A 84 -11.29 2.25 -7.14
C ARG A 84 -9.86 2.79 -7.19
N VAL A 85 -9.58 3.89 -6.48
CA VAL A 85 -8.24 4.50 -6.46
C VAL A 85 -7.22 3.54 -5.86
N THR A 86 -7.56 2.89 -4.74
CA THR A 86 -6.70 1.90 -4.08
C THR A 86 -6.43 0.69 -5.00
N ALA A 87 -7.46 0.19 -5.68
CA ALA A 87 -7.33 -0.95 -6.59
C ALA A 87 -6.41 -0.62 -7.78
N VAL A 88 -6.61 0.52 -8.44
CA VAL A 88 -5.77 0.96 -9.56
C VAL A 88 -4.33 1.19 -9.10
N ALA A 89 -4.15 1.86 -7.96
CA ALA A 89 -2.83 2.09 -7.38
C ALA A 89 -2.12 0.77 -7.07
N TRP A 90 -2.81 -0.19 -6.47
CA TRP A 90 -2.21 -1.48 -6.15
C TRP A 90 -1.87 -2.29 -7.40
N ILE A 91 -2.72 -2.32 -8.43
CA ILE A 91 -2.40 -3.02 -9.68
C ILE A 91 -1.11 -2.44 -10.29
N ALA A 92 -0.97 -1.12 -10.33
CA ALA A 92 0.25 -0.48 -10.82
C ALA A 92 1.46 -0.77 -9.90
N ALA A 93 1.29 -0.68 -8.57
CA ALA A 93 2.34 -1.00 -7.59
C ALA A 93 2.80 -2.46 -7.67
N ALA A 94 1.88 -3.40 -7.82
CA ALA A 94 2.15 -4.81 -7.98
C ALA A 94 2.98 -5.07 -9.24
N ASN A 95 2.65 -4.41 -10.36
CA ASN A 95 3.46 -4.51 -11.57
C ASN A 95 4.89 -3.98 -11.35
N VAL A 96 5.06 -2.85 -10.64
CA VAL A 96 6.40 -2.36 -10.27
C VAL A 96 7.14 -3.39 -9.41
N GLY A 97 6.48 -3.96 -8.39
CA GLY A 97 7.06 -4.99 -7.54
C GLY A 97 7.43 -6.27 -8.28
N LEU A 98 6.60 -6.71 -9.24
CA LEU A 98 6.88 -7.87 -10.07
C LEU A 98 8.05 -7.63 -11.03
N ILE A 99 8.16 -6.44 -11.62
CA ILE A 99 9.30 -6.05 -12.46
C ILE A 99 10.59 -6.05 -11.62
N LEU A 100 10.56 -5.44 -10.43
CA LEU A 100 11.71 -5.44 -9.53
C LEU A 100 12.09 -6.87 -9.11
N ARG A 101 11.12 -7.70 -8.76
CA ARG A 101 11.35 -9.10 -8.35
C ARG A 101 11.85 -9.99 -9.48
N ALA A 102 11.47 -9.71 -10.73
CA ALA A 102 11.97 -10.44 -11.90
C ALA A 102 13.34 -9.91 -12.39
N SER A 103 13.85 -8.83 -11.80
CA SER A 103 15.13 -8.24 -12.15
C SER A 103 16.29 -8.92 -11.40
N PRO A 104 17.55 -8.73 -11.85
CA PRO A 104 18.72 -9.23 -11.12
C PRO A 104 18.96 -8.60 -9.74
N LEU A 105 18.14 -7.62 -9.31
CA LEU A 105 18.28 -6.94 -8.03
C LEU A 105 17.73 -7.75 -6.84
N PHE A 106 16.89 -8.75 -7.10
CA PHE A 106 16.22 -9.54 -6.08
C PHE A 106 16.15 -11.00 -6.51
N ASP A 107 16.46 -11.90 -5.59
CA ASP A 107 16.28 -13.33 -5.85
C ASP A 107 14.79 -13.70 -5.84
N GLY A 108 14.38 -14.41 -6.89
CA GLY A 108 13.02 -14.93 -7.03
C GLY A 108 12.53 -15.00 -8.47
N SER A 109 11.31 -15.51 -8.62
CA SER A 109 10.58 -15.45 -9.88
C SER A 109 9.23 -14.78 -9.67
N ALA A 110 8.71 -14.16 -10.73
CA ALA A 110 7.38 -13.56 -10.77
C ALA A 110 6.41 -14.38 -11.65
N VAL A 111 6.76 -15.63 -11.97
CA VAL A 111 6.02 -16.45 -12.94
C VAL A 111 4.66 -16.90 -12.39
N TRP A 112 3.81 -17.40 -13.27
CA TRP A 112 2.52 -17.98 -12.88
C TRP A 112 2.70 -19.13 -11.87
N PRO A 113 1.89 -19.22 -10.78
CA PRO A 113 0.75 -18.38 -10.41
C PRO A 113 1.08 -17.17 -9.50
N PHE A 114 2.34 -16.94 -9.17
CA PHE A 114 2.77 -15.93 -8.19
C PHE A 114 2.22 -14.52 -8.51
N THR A 115 2.32 -14.08 -9.78
CA THR A 115 1.77 -12.78 -10.22
C THR A 115 0.29 -12.62 -9.89
N LEU A 116 -0.53 -13.66 -10.15
CA LEU A 116 -1.97 -13.62 -9.89
C LEU A 116 -2.25 -13.54 -8.39
N VAL A 117 -1.62 -14.42 -7.61
CA VAL A 117 -1.82 -14.50 -6.15
C VAL A 117 -1.38 -13.19 -5.49
N MET A 118 -0.20 -12.68 -5.84
CA MET A 118 0.30 -11.41 -5.29
C MET A 118 -0.61 -10.23 -5.61
N THR A 119 -1.02 -10.10 -6.87
CA THR A 119 -1.91 -9.01 -7.27
C THR A 119 -3.28 -9.14 -6.61
N GLY A 120 -3.86 -10.35 -6.62
CA GLY A 120 -5.19 -10.63 -6.09
C GLY A 120 -5.29 -10.48 -4.57
N PHE A 121 -4.37 -11.06 -3.80
CA PHE A 121 -4.37 -10.90 -2.34
C PHE A 121 -4.08 -9.46 -1.92
N GLY A 122 -3.17 -8.77 -2.60
CA GLY A 122 -2.95 -7.35 -2.32
C GLY A 122 -4.17 -6.48 -2.65
N LEU A 123 -4.92 -6.79 -3.71
CA LEU A 123 -6.20 -6.12 -4.00
C LEU A 123 -7.17 -6.32 -2.83
N LEU A 124 -7.38 -7.57 -2.42
CA LEU A 124 -8.30 -7.88 -1.32
C LEU A 124 -7.88 -7.19 -0.01
N ALA A 125 -6.60 -7.29 0.35
CA ALA A 125 -6.08 -6.77 1.61
C ALA A 125 -6.10 -5.24 1.66
N LEU A 126 -5.53 -4.55 0.66
CA LEU A 126 -5.45 -3.10 0.66
C LEU A 126 -6.80 -2.44 0.43
N VAL A 127 -7.58 -2.91 -0.57
CA VAL A 127 -8.92 -2.36 -0.81
C VAL A 127 -9.82 -2.62 0.38
N GLY A 128 -9.80 -3.84 0.93
CA GLY A 128 -10.59 -4.21 2.09
C GLY A 128 -10.30 -3.32 3.30
N TRP A 129 -9.02 -3.17 3.67
CA TRP A 129 -8.61 -2.29 4.77
C TRP A 129 -8.99 -0.83 4.50
N ARG A 130 -8.67 -0.28 3.32
CA ARG A 130 -8.96 1.13 3.01
C ARG A 130 -10.45 1.44 3.00
N VAL A 131 -11.28 0.52 2.51
CA VAL A 131 -12.73 0.63 2.58
C VAL A 131 -13.24 0.56 4.02
N ALA A 132 -12.72 -0.36 4.83
CA ALA A 132 -13.07 -0.47 6.24
C ALA A 132 -12.71 0.82 7.01
N TYR A 133 -11.50 1.34 6.81
CA TYR A 133 -11.07 2.60 7.40
C TYR A 133 -11.98 3.76 6.99
N ALA A 134 -12.27 3.91 5.70
CA ALA A 134 -13.14 4.97 5.20
C ALA A 134 -14.59 4.86 5.73
N ALA A 135 -15.10 3.64 5.91
CA ALA A 135 -16.44 3.42 6.47
C ALA A 135 -16.51 3.81 7.96
N VAL A 136 -15.47 3.50 8.75
CA VAL A 136 -15.39 3.89 10.16
C VAL A 136 -15.20 5.40 10.31
N ASP A 137 -14.28 5.98 9.53
CA ASP A 137 -14.00 7.41 9.58
C ASP A 137 -15.19 8.27 9.15
N GLY A 138 -15.90 7.87 8.08
CA GLY A 138 -17.12 8.55 7.64
C GLY A 138 -18.31 8.39 8.60
N SER A 139 -18.28 7.42 9.52
CA SER A 139 -19.29 7.28 10.58
C SER A 139 -19.05 8.19 11.78
N ALA A 140 -17.85 8.76 11.90
CA ALA A 140 -17.44 9.63 12.99
C ALA A 140 -17.53 11.14 12.66
N SER A 141 -17.89 11.49 11.41
CA SER A 141 -18.04 12.85 10.88
C SER A 141 -19.50 13.24 10.69
#